data_AF-A0A946XXY5-F1
#
_entry.id   AF-A0A946XXY5-F1
#
_cell.length_a   1.000
_cell.length_b   1.000
_cell.length_c   1.000
_cell.angle_alpha   90.00
_cell.angle_beta   90.00
_cell.angle_gamma   90.00
#
_symmetry.space_group_name_H-M   'P 1'
#
loop_
_entity.id
_entity.type
_entity.pdbx_description
1 polymer ?
#
loop_
_entity_poly.entity_id
_entity_poly.type
_entity_poly.pdbx_seq_one_letter_code
_entity_poly.pdbx_strand_id
1 'polypeptide(L)' 'MGVALIVFIAIPAPLFIILHFITKWKQGREISGGDERMLEDLWQLAQRMEERLETLERILDRESPDWRGKP' A
#
# COMPACT_ATOMS: atom_id res chain seq x y z
N MET A 1 -49.99 -16.21 -5.24
CA MET A 1 -49.15 -15.35 -6.12
C MET A 1 -47.94 -14.75 -5.39
N GLY A 2 -48.08 -14.12 -4.22
CA GLY A 2 -46.95 -13.46 -3.53
C GLY A 2 -45.81 -14.37 -3.05
N VAL A 3 -46.09 -15.59 -2.61
CA VAL A 3 -45.05 -16.56 -2.18
C VAL A 3 -44.06 -16.93 -3.27
N ALA A 4 -44.51 -17.05 -4.53
CA ALA A 4 -43.63 -17.36 -5.65
C ALA A 4 -42.63 -16.23 -5.93
N LEU A 5 -43.08 -14.97 -5.83
CA LEU A 5 -42.22 -13.79 -5.96
C LEU A 5 -41.21 -13.67 -4.82
N ILE A 6 -41.62 -13.97 -3.59
CA ILE A 6 -40.72 -13.93 -2.43
C ILE A 6 -39.60 -14.94 -2.60
N VAL A 7 -39.91 -16.18 -2.96
CA VAL A 7 -38.88 -17.22 -3.18
C VAL A 7 -37.98 -16.87 -4.37
N PHE A 8 -38.55 -16.30 -5.44
CA PHE A 8 -37.78 -15.87 -6.62
C PHE A 8 -36.79 -14.74 -6.32
N ILE A 9 -37.03 -13.91 -5.30
CA ILE A 9 -36.12 -12.83 -4.89
C ILE A 9 -35.20 -13.26 -3.74
N ALA A 10 -35.73 -13.98 -2.76
CA ALA A 10 -35.02 -14.36 -1.53
C ALA A 10 -33.84 -15.30 -1.78
N ILE A 11 -33.82 -16.04 -2.90
CA ILE A 11 -32.72 -16.92 -3.29
C ILE A 11 -31.60 -16.15 -4.03
N PRO A 12 -31.88 -15.40 -5.11
CA PRO A 12 -30.82 -14.67 -5.83
C PRO A 12 -30.31 -13.43 -5.09
N ALA A 13 -31.11 -12.78 -4.24
CA ALA A 13 -30.66 -11.61 -3.48
C ALA A 13 -29.42 -11.88 -2.60
N PRO A 14 -29.39 -12.91 -1.73
CA PRO A 14 -28.21 -13.22 -0.94
C PRO A 14 -27.04 -13.69 -1.82
N LEU A 15 -27.30 -14.42 -2.91
CA LEU A 15 -26.25 -14.82 -3.86
C LEU A 15 -25.59 -13.61 -4.53
N PHE A 16 -26.40 -12.62 -4.95
CA PHE A 16 -25.91 -11.38 -5.54
C PHE A 16 -25.13 -10.53 -4.55
N ILE A 17 -25.61 -10.43 -3.30
CA ILE A 17 -24.92 -9.74 -2.21
C ILE A 17 -23.52 -10.35 -2.02
N ILE A 18 -23.43 -11.68 -1.90
CA ILE A 18 -22.15 -12.38 -1.75
C ILE A 18 -21.24 -12.11 -2.96
N LEU A 19 -21.76 -12.23 -4.19
CA LEU A 19 -21.00 -11.94 -5.40
C LEU A 19 -20.49 -10.48 -5.42
N HIS A 20 -21.34 -9.51 -5.09
CA HIS A 20 -20.99 -8.09 -5.07
C HIS A 20 -19.86 -7.81 -4.07
N PHE A 21 -19.93 -8.39 -2.87
CA PHE A 21 -18.88 -8.24 -1.87
C PHE A 21 -17.58 -8.92 -2.30
N ILE A 22 -17.63 -10.11 -2.93
CA ILE A 22 -16.45 -10.78 -3.47
C ILE A 22 -15.84 -9.96 -4.61
N THR A 23 -16.64 -9.39 -5.52
CA THR A 23 -16.16 -8.53 -6.61
C THR A 23 -15.54 -7.25 -6.09
N LYS A 24 -16.17 -6.58 -5.12
CA LYS A 24 -15.60 -5.40 -4.44
C LYS A 24 -14.31 -5.74 -3.69
N TRP A 25 -14.28 -6.89 -3.03
CA TRP A 25 -13.10 -7.36 -2.33
C TRP A 25 -11.96 -7.68 -3.27
N LYS A 26 -12.24 -8.33 -4.41
CA LYS A 26 -11.25 -8.61 -5.46
C LYS A 26 -10.73 -7.31 -6.09
N GLN A 27 -11.60 -6.32 -6.34
CA GLN A 27 -11.20 -4.98 -6.77
C GLN A 27 -10.32 -4.26 -5.74
N GLY A 28 -10.46 -4.55 -4.44
CA GLY A 28 -9.61 -4.01 -3.37
C GLY A 28 -8.45 -4.91 -2.94
N ARG A 29 -8.34 -6.13 -3.49
CA ARG A 29 -7.32 -7.15 -3.14
C ARG A 29 -6.37 -7.51 -4.26
N GLU A 30 -6.60 -7.04 -5.48
CA GLU A 30 -5.46 -6.80 -6.36
C GLU A 30 -4.57 -5.84 -5.56
N ILE A 31 -3.34 -6.27 -5.25
CA ILE A 31 -2.24 -5.35 -4.95
C ILE A 31 -2.22 -4.44 -6.17
N SER A 32 -2.97 -3.36 -6.04
CA SER A 32 -3.38 -2.50 -7.13
C SER A 32 -2.08 -2.05 -7.75
N GLY A 33 -1.92 -2.01 -9.08
CA GLY A 33 -0.66 -1.54 -9.67
C GLY A 33 -0.18 -0.18 -9.14
N GLY A 34 -1.03 0.56 -8.42
CA GLY A 34 -0.65 1.71 -7.59
C GLY A 34 0.23 1.40 -6.36
N ASP A 35 0.06 0.28 -5.67
CA ASP A 35 0.86 -0.11 -4.49
C ASP A 35 2.29 -0.48 -4.89
N GLU A 36 2.47 -1.22 -5.99
CA GLU A 36 3.81 -1.51 -6.54
C GLU A 36 4.54 -0.22 -6.93
N ARG A 37 3.82 0.72 -7.56
CA ARG A 37 4.37 2.03 -7.92
C ARG A 37 4.71 2.88 -6.70
N MET A 38 3.89 2.83 -5.66
CA MET A 38 4.16 3.51 -4.40
C MET A 38 5.41 2.93 -3.72
N LEU A 39 5.59 1.61 -3.73
CA LEU A 39 6.79 0.96 -3.21
C LEU A 39 8.05 1.33 -4.00
N GLU A 40 7.95 1.38 -5.33
CA GLU A 40 9.02 1.84 -6.21
C GLU A 40 9.42 3.31 -5.91
N ASP A 41 8.43 4.20 -5.75
CA ASP A 41 8.67 5.61 -5.41
C ASP A 41 9.34 5.74 -4.02
N LEU A 42 8.90 4.95 -3.04
CA LEU A 42 9.51 4.91 -1.70
C LEU A 42 10.95 4.39 -1.74
N TRP A 43 11.22 3.38 -2.56
CA TRP A 43 12.57 2.84 -2.76
C TRP A 43 13.50 3.88 -3.38
N GLN A 44 13.06 4.55 -4.43
CA GLN A 44 13.82 5.63 -5.06
C GLN A 44 14.05 6.81 -4.11
N LEU A 45 13.08 7.14 -3.26
CA LEU A 45 13.23 8.17 -2.25
C LEU A 45 14.28 7.77 -1.21
N ALA A 46 14.24 6.53 -0.71
CA ALA A 46 15.21 6.02 0.25
C ALA A 46 16.63 6.09 -0.30
N GLN A 47 16.84 5.68 -1.56
CA GLN A 47 18.15 5.72 -2.20
C GLN A 47 18.70 7.16 -2.32
N ARG A 48 17.84 8.13 -2.70
CA ARG A 48 18.25 9.55 -2.73
C ARG A 48 18.56 10.10 -1.34
N MET A 49 17.85 9.64 -0.31
CA MET A 49 18.14 10.05 1.07
C MET A 49 19.50 9.52 1.52
N GLU A 50 19.86 8.28 1.14
CA GLU A 50 21.16 7.68 1.41
C GLU A 50 22.31 8.46 0.74
N GLU A 51 22.20 8.80 -0.54
CA GLU A 51 23.19 9.62 -1.26
C GLU A 51 23.43 10.99 -0.59
N ARG A 52 22.34 11.59 -0.10
CA ARG A 52 22.42 12.85 0.65
C ARG A 52 23.04 12.65 2.02
N LEU A 53 22.75 11.53 2.68
CA LEU A 53 23.32 11.20 3.98
C LEU A 53 24.83 11.03 3.86
N GLU A 54 25.33 10.32 2.84
CA GLU A 54 26.77 10.20 2.57
C GLU A 54 27.43 11.58 2.39
N THR A 55 26.77 12.47 1.65
CA THR A 55 27.26 13.84 1.47
C THR A 55 27.30 14.60 2.79
N LEU A 56 26.26 14.47 3.62
CA LEU A 56 26.20 15.11 4.94
C LEU A 56 27.24 14.52 5.89
N GLU A 57 27.42 13.20 5.92
CA GLU A 57 28.47 12.55 6.69
C GLU A 57 29.85 13.06 6.29
N ARG A 58 30.11 13.21 4.98
CA ARG A 58 31.36 13.76 4.47
C ARG A 58 31.59 15.23 4.84
N ILE A 59 30.53 16.03 4.90
CA ILE A 59 30.62 17.42 5.38
C ILE A 59 30.87 17.42 6.88
N LEU A 60 30.13 16.62 7.63
CA LEU A 60 30.21 16.54 9.09
C LEU A 60 31.56 16.02 9.56
N ASP A 61 32.14 15.03 8.85
CA ASP A 61 33.50 14.54 9.07
C ASP A 61 34.57 15.63 8.84
N ARG A 62 34.30 16.62 7.96
CA ARG A 62 35.20 17.77 7.74
C ARG A 62 35.01 18.88 8.79
N GLU A 63 33.77 19.19 9.12
CA GLU A 63 33.44 20.32 10.00
C GLU A 63 33.59 19.99 11.48
N SER A 64 33.36 18.74 11.88
CA SER A 64 33.44 18.32 13.28
C SER A 64 34.03 16.91 13.39
N PRO A 65 35.34 16.71 13.23
CA PRO A 65 35.98 15.39 13.16
C PRO A 65 35.69 14.43 14.35
N ASP A 66 35.21 14.96 15.47
CA ASP A 66 34.88 14.23 16.70
C ASP A 66 33.37 13.92 16.84
N TRP A 67 32.53 14.20 15.84
CA TRP A 67 31.08 13.99 15.90
C TRP A 67 30.68 12.52 16.06
N ARG A 68 31.54 11.60 15.59
CA ARG A 68 31.40 10.15 15.79
C ARG A 68 31.91 9.70 17.18
N GLY A 69 32.32 10.66 18.03
CA GLY A 69 32.85 10.48 19.38
C GLY A 69 31.87 9.83 20.34
N LYS A 70 32.24 8.62 20.73
CA LYS A 70 31.58 7.63 21.58
C LYS A 70 31.76 7.98 23.09
N PRO A 71 30.95 7.51 24.08
CA PRO A 71 30.23 6.24 24.24
C PRO A 71 28.84 6.09 23.60
#